data_AF-A0A6J4V433-F1
#
_entry.id   AF-A0A6J4V433-F1
#
_cell.length_a   1.000
_cell.length_b   1.000
_cell.length_c   1.000
_cell.angle_alpha   90.00
_cell.angle_beta   90.00
_cell.angle_gamma   90.00
#
_symmetry.space_group_name_H-M   'P 1'
#
loop_
_entity.id
_entity.type
_entity.pdbx_description
1 polymer ?
#
loop_
_entity_poly.entity_id
_entity_poly.type
_entity_poly.pdbx_seq_one_letter_code
_entity_poly.pdbx_strand_id
1 'polypeptide(L)'
;MADLGYFSHTSPLSEHATLALRVAQSGGFIRTLGENLALVGSADTAQASVGGWLASPGHRADPLHARFTHVGFGAAAYPDGRVAVAQVLGYQPATLRGAQLVSVLAEAPLLELTVSLSAPGETAVFYGEHSSPPQTLAAGTHILTVPLSDPPTLPLPVGLGLRAGGAAGGFILQDDGWLHTTGWRRSRNLSGAQARLLKVTLSGSLKRTSEFHLDFASAAPALSAWKDETLLPLRTDGTRLSVELTDTQNPVHVGEAHPDGRYAVIYSFLPNIDGAPSVLPLGE
;
A
#
# COMPACT_ATOMS: atom_id res chain seq x y z
N MET A 1 25.90 26.13 10.63
CA MET A 1 26.20 27.43 10.01
C MET A 1 27.14 28.26 10.88
N ALA A 2 26.70 28.77 12.04
CA ALA A 2 27.52 29.62 12.92
C ALA A 2 28.85 28.98 13.33
N ASP A 3 28.82 27.77 13.90
CA ASP A 3 30.04 27.09 14.39
C ASP A 3 31.06 26.77 13.30
N LEU A 4 30.57 26.56 12.07
CA LEU A 4 31.40 26.22 10.91
C LEU A 4 31.70 27.45 10.02
N GLY A 5 31.26 28.64 10.41
CA GLY A 5 31.56 29.90 9.72
C GLY A 5 31.05 30.00 8.28
N TYR A 6 29.93 29.35 7.93
CA TYR A 6 29.34 29.40 6.57
C TYR A 6 27.88 29.86 6.60
N PHE A 7 27.38 30.39 5.48
CA PHE A 7 25.96 30.74 5.29
C PHE A 7 25.49 30.26 3.92
N SER A 8 24.75 29.14 3.90
CA SER A 8 24.30 28.45 2.69
C SER A 8 23.19 27.46 3.04
N HIS A 9 22.30 27.17 2.09
CA HIS A 9 21.34 26.07 2.17
C HIS A 9 22.01 24.69 2.23
N THR A 10 23.22 24.60 1.67
CA THR A 10 24.02 23.38 1.63
C THR A 10 25.07 23.40 2.73
N SER A 11 25.02 22.39 3.61
CA SER A 11 26.03 22.20 4.65
C SER A 11 27.31 21.57 4.08
N PRO A 12 28.51 21.94 4.57
CA PRO A 12 29.74 21.24 4.25
C PRO A 12 29.85 19.86 4.93
N LEU A 13 29.00 19.58 5.92
CA LEU A 13 28.88 18.24 6.53
C LEU A 13 27.91 17.41 5.70
N SER A 14 28.36 16.24 5.22
CA SER A 14 27.61 15.40 4.29
C SER A 14 26.28 14.91 4.87
N GLU A 15 26.24 14.60 6.16
CA GLU A 15 25.04 14.15 6.87
C GLU A 15 23.98 15.25 7.00
N HIS A 16 24.35 16.53 6.85
CA HIS A 16 23.46 17.69 6.95
C HIS A 16 23.38 18.47 5.63
N ALA A 17 23.91 17.90 4.55
CA ALA A 17 24.17 18.61 3.29
C ALA A 17 22.92 19.28 2.77
N THR A 18 21.76 18.62 2.82
CA THR A 18 20.49 19.15 2.32
C THR A 18 19.48 19.34 3.46
N LEU A 19 18.50 20.22 3.22
CA LEU A 19 17.36 20.40 4.13
C LEU A 19 16.60 19.09 4.40
N ALA A 20 16.43 18.26 3.36
CA ALA A 20 15.78 16.96 3.49
C ALA A 20 16.51 16.04 4.46
N LEU A 21 17.84 15.96 4.40
CA LEU A 21 18.64 15.19 5.35
C LEU A 21 18.50 15.73 6.78
N ARG A 22 18.54 17.05 6.95
CA ARG A 22 18.36 17.69 8.28
C ARG A 22 16.99 17.41 8.88
N VAL A 23 15.93 17.45 8.07
CA VAL A 23 14.56 17.17 8.54
C VAL A 23 14.34 15.68 8.79
N ALA A 24 14.88 14.80 7.94
CA ALA A 24 14.78 13.35 8.14
C ALA A 24 15.37 12.91 9.49
N GLN A 25 16.48 13.53 9.91
CA GLN A 25 17.08 13.28 11.22
C GLN A 25 16.20 13.69 12.42
N SER A 26 15.26 14.63 12.22
CA SER A 26 14.30 15.02 13.26
C SER A 26 13.16 14.01 13.45
N GLY A 27 13.04 13.03 12.54
CA GLY A 27 11.95 12.05 12.54
C GLY A 27 10.61 12.60 12.04
N GLY A 28 10.58 13.82 11.49
CA GLY A 28 9.37 14.44 10.93
C GLY A 28 9.00 13.90 9.54
N PHE A 29 7.70 13.63 9.32
CA PHE A 29 7.13 13.25 8.02
C PHE A 29 6.72 14.49 7.22
N ILE A 30 7.70 15.20 6.67
CA ILE A 30 7.46 16.42 5.91
C ILE A 30 7.94 16.23 4.48
N ARG A 31 6.98 16.22 3.55
CA ARG A 31 7.22 15.89 2.14
C ARG A 31 7.74 17.08 1.33
N THR A 32 7.08 18.22 1.49
CA THR A 32 7.51 19.46 0.82
C THR A 32 8.20 20.32 1.83
N LEU A 33 9.43 20.67 1.51
CA LEU A 33 10.25 21.51 2.36
C LEU A 33 10.52 22.83 1.63
N GLY A 34 10.34 23.93 2.35
CA GLY A 34 10.85 25.25 1.99
C GLY A 34 11.87 25.68 3.03
N GLU A 35 12.88 26.45 2.62
CA GLU A 35 13.83 27.04 3.55
C GLU A 35 14.15 28.46 3.15
N ASN A 36 13.99 29.35 4.11
CA ASN A 36 14.47 30.71 4.02
C ASN A 36 15.57 30.90 5.05
N LEU A 37 16.70 31.46 4.61
CA LEU A 37 17.81 31.81 5.49
C LEU A 37 17.96 33.33 5.56
N ALA A 38 18.28 33.85 6.73
CA ALA A 38 18.66 35.25 6.93
C ALA A 38 19.94 35.33 7.76
N LEU A 39 20.81 36.29 7.46
CA LEU A 39 21.96 36.64 8.28
C LEU A 39 21.86 38.12 8.59
N VAL A 40 21.48 38.44 9.82
CA VAL A 40 21.12 39.80 10.25
C VAL A 40 21.93 40.21 11.47
N GLY A 41 21.86 41.48 11.87
CA GLY A 41 22.37 41.92 13.16
C GLY A 41 21.55 41.35 14.32
N SER A 42 22.11 41.36 15.53
CA SER A 42 21.43 40.86 16.74
C SER A 42 20.21 41.70 17.14
N ALA A 43 20.22 43.01 16.86
CA ALA A 43 19.08 43.89 17.07
C ALA A 43 17.94 43.56 16.08
N ASP A 44 16.70 43.48 16.60
CA ASP A 44 15.48 43.28 15.82
C ASP A 44 15.51 42.07 14.86
N THR A 45 16.25 41.02 15.24
CA THR A 45 16.52 39.82 14.42
C THR A 45 15.25 39.30 13.71
N ALA A 46 14.14 39.12 14.45
CA ALA A 46 12.91 38.58 13.88
C ALA A 46 12.29 39.50 12.80
N GLN A 47 12.18 40.80 13.08
CA GLN A 47 11.61 41.77 12.13
C GLN A 47 12.51 41.93 10.90
N ALA A 48 13.82 41.98 11.10
CA ALA A 48 14.80 42.08 10.02
C ALA A 48 14.77 40.83 9.11
N SER A 49 14.71 39.62 9.68
CA SER A 49 14.64 38.37 8.91
C SER A 49 13.34 38.27 8.10
N VAL A 50 12.18 38.41 8.75
CA VAL A 50 10.88 38.28 8.07
C VAL A 50 10.68 39.39 7.04
N GLY A 51 11.03 40.64 7.37
CA GLY A 51 10.98 41.75 6.43
C GLY A 51 11.89 41.54 5.22
N GLY A 52 13.11 41.02 5.44
CA GLY A 52 14.06 40.67 4.38
C GLY A 52 13.53 39.59 3.43
N TRP A 53 12.94 38.52 3.96
CA TRP A 53 12.33 37.47 3.13
C TRP A 53 11.14 38.00 2.34
N LEU A 54 10.26 38.78 2.98
CA LEU A 54 9.11 39.39 2.30
C LEU A 54 9.53 40.45 1.27
N ALA A 55 10.71 41.05 1.35
CA ALA A 55 11.20 42.00 0.34
C ALA A 55 11.79 41.29 -0.91
N SER A 56 12.26 40.04 -0.77
CA SER A 56 12.87 39.26 -1.85
C SER A 56 11.84 38.38 -2.57
N PRO A 57 11.63 38.50 -3.89
CA PRO A 57 10.66 37.66 -4.61
C PRO A 57 10.89 36.15 -4.44
N GLY A 58 12.16 35.69 -4.43
CA GLY A 58 12.49 34.28 -4.24
C GLY A 58 12.12 33.78 -2.84
N HIS A 59 12.54 34.50 -1.80
CA HIS A 59 12.23 34.13 -0.42
C HIS A 59 10.75 34.33 -0.05
N ARG A 60 10.06 35.26 -0.71
CA ARG A 60 8.63 35.55 -0.49
C ARG A 60 7.73 34.43 -1.00
N ALA A 61 8.15 33.70 -2.03
CA ALA A 61 7.34 32.63 -2.61
C ALA A 61 6.99 31.55 -1.58
N ASP A 62 7.96 31.18 -0.76
CA ASP A 62 7.83 30.13 0.25
C ASP A 62 6.79 30.44 1.36
N PRO A 63 6.89 31.53 2.15
CA PRO A 63 5.96 31.81 3.24
C PRO A 63 4.54 32.18 2.75
N LEU A 64 4.38 32.52 1.47
CA LEU A 64 3.07 32.77 0.86
C LEU A 64 2.52 31.54 0.12
N HIS A 65 3.29 30.44 0.03
CA HIS A 65 2.82 29.26 -0.67
C HIS A 65 1.78 28.53 0.19
N ALA A 66 0.53 28.54 -0.26
CA ALA A 66 -0.62 27.96 0.44
C ALA A 66 -0.52 26.45 0.73
N ARG A 67 0.48 25.75 0.21
CA ARG A 67 0.69 24.31 0.44
C ARG A 67 1.39 24.03 1.76
N PHE A 68 2.16 24.97 2.30
CA PHE A 68 2.86 24.73 3.56
C PHE A 68 1.87 24.84 4.72
N THR A 69 1.84 23.82 5.56
CA THR A 69 0.94 23.71 6.72
C THR A 69 1.67 23.87 8.05
N HIS A 70 3.00 23.76 8.03
CA HIS A 70 3.85 23.84 9.21
C HIS A 70 5.03 24.79 8.97
N VAL A 71 5.47 25.46 10.03
CA VAL A 71 6.65 26.32 10.01
C VAL A 71 7.45 26.13 11.30
N GLY A 72 8.76 26.06 11.17
CA GLY A 72 9.71 26.07 12.28
C GLY A 72 10.76 27.16 12.08
N PHE A 73 11.26 27.72 13.17
CA PHE A 73 12.34 28.70 13.14
C PHE A 73 13.50 28.24 14.03
N GLY A 74 14.72 28.45 13.57
CA GLY A 74 15.95 28.28 14.34
C GLY A 74 16.86 29.48 14.17
N ALA A 75 17.57 29.89 15.22
CA ALA A 75 18.51 31.00 15.16
C ALA A 75 19.80 30.66 15.90
N ALA A 76 20.94 31.14 15.39
CA ALA A 76 22.26 30.95 15.99
C ALA A 76 23.14 32.20 15.80
N ALA A 77 23.78 32.65 16.87
CA ALA A 77 24.68 33.80 16.84
C ALA A 77 26.07 33.43 16.30
N TYR A 78 26.65 34.32 15.50
CA TYR A 78 28.02 34.27 15.04
C TYR A 78 28.94 34.99 16.04
N PRO A 79 30.23 34.65 16.11
CA PRO A 79 31.19 35.36 16.97
C PRO A 79 31.29 36.86 16.70
N ASP A 80 30.93 37.32 15.50
CA ASP A 80 30.95 38.72 15.09
C ASP A 80 29.67 39.49 15.43
N GLY A 81 28.73 38.89 16.17
CA GLY A 81 27.49 39.52 16.64
C GLY A 81 26.35 39.47 15.63
N ARG A 82 26.53 38.86 14.45
CA ARG A 82 25.42 38.53 13.54
C ARG A 82 24.64 37.32 14.03
N VAL A 83 23.42 37.16 13.53
CA VAL A 83 22.55 36.01 13.82
C VAL A 83 22.11 35.39 12.51
N ALA A 84 22.39 34.10 12.31
CA ALA A 84 21.73 33.33 11.26
C ALA A 84 20.37 32.87 11.76
N VAL A 85 19.34 33.05 10.92
CA VAL A 85 17.98 32.58 11.15
C VAL A 85 17.61 31.67 10.00
N ALA A 86 17.08 30.49 10.32
CA ALA A 86 16.47 29.57 9.37
C ALA A 86 14.96 29.51 9.65
N GLN A 87 14.17 29.71 8.60
CA GLN A 87 12.75 29.35 8.56
C GLN A 87 12.65 28.07 7.73
N VAL A 88 12.09 27.01 8.31
CA VAL A 88 11.80 25.75 7.62
C VAL A 88 10.30 25.62 7.50
N LEU A 89 9.82 25.45 6.27
CA LEU A 89 8.41 25.29 5.94
C LEU A 89 8.15 23.85 5.54
N GLY A 90 7.03 23.30 6.00
CA GLY A 90 6.69 21.91 5.80
C GLY A 90 5.27 21.73 5.30
N TYR A 91 5.10 20.88 4.27
CA TYR A 91 3.79 20.32 3.96
C TYR A 91 3.63 18.96 4.62
N GLN A 92 2.66 18.91 5.51
CA GLN A 92 2.10 17.68 6.06
C GLN A 92 0.56 17.83 6.03
N PRO A 93 -0.15 16.99 5.24
CA PRO A 93 -1.59 17.17 5.00
C PRO A 93 -2.43 16.96 6.26
N ALA A 94 -1.98 16.07 7.15
CA ALA A 94 -2.57 15.85 8.46
C ALA A 94 -1.54 15.24 9.42
N THR A 95 -1.71 15.46 10.72
CA THR A 95 -0.86 14.86 11.74
C THR A 95 -1.19 13.37 11.86
N LEU A 96 -0.26 12.51 11.43
CA LEU A 96 -0.37 11.06 11.64
C LEU A 96 -0.12 10.75 13.13
N ARG A 97 -1.07 10.07 13.77
CA ARG A 97 -0.98 9.59 15.15
C ARG A 97 -0.32 8.23 15.24
N GLY A 98 -0.55 7.39 14.24
CA GLY A 98 0.01 6.05 14.19
C GLY A 98 -0.34 5.33 12.90
N ALA A 99 0.41 4.27 12.65
CA ALA A 99 0.12 3.31 11.60
C ALA A 99 0.17 1.91 12.19
N GLN A 100 -0.77 1.05 11.80
CA GLN A 100 -0.89 -0.31 12.31
C GLN A 100 -1.28 -1.27 11.19
N LEU A 101 -0.73 -2.48 11.25
CA LEU A 101 -1.19 -3.58 10.42
C LEU A 101 -2.06 -4.50 11.27
N VAL A 102 -3.32 -4.65 10.91
CA VAL A 102 -4.24 -5.59 11.53
C VAL A 102 -4.35 -6.81 10.63
N SER A 103 -3.84 -7.95 11.09
CA SER A 103 -3.97 -9.22 10.38
C SER A 103 -4.93 -10.13 11.11
N VAL A 104 -5.98 -10.59 10.43
CA VAL A 104 -6.91 -11.59 10.95
C VAL A 104 -6.64 -12.89 10.23
N LEU A 105 -6.34 -13.94 11.01
CA LEU A 105 -6.40 -15.32 10.53
C LEU A 105 -7.82 -15.83 10.75
N ALA A 106 -8.51 -16.14 9.67
CA ALA A 106 -9.81 -16.79 9.70
C ALA A 106 -9.70 -18.15 9.02
N GLU A 107 -10.43 -19.13 9.52
CA GLU A 107 -10.66 -20.35 8.75
C GLU A 107 -11.51 -19.99 7.53
N ALA A 108 -10.93 -20.15 6.34
CA ALA A 108 -11.62 -20.09 5.07
C ALA A 108 -11.81 -21.52 4.54
N PRO A 109 -13.01 -21.88 4.08
CA PRO A 109 -13.23 -23.20 3.49
C PRO A 109 -12.38 -23.32 2.22
N LEU A 110 -11.72 -24.45 2.08
CA LEU A 110 -10.92 -24.80 0.91
C LEU A 110 -11.54 -26.01 0.24
N LEU A 111 -11.94 -25.84 -1.02
CA LEU A 111 -12.37 -26.96 -1.85
C LEU A 111 -11.14 -27.58 -2.51
N GLU A 112 -10.83 -28.82 -2.14
CA GLU A 112 -9.75 -29.60 -2.73
C GLU A 112 -10.32 -30.65 -3.69
N LEU A 113 -9.83 -30.66 -4.92
CA LEU A 113 -10.30 -31.56 -5.98
C LEU A 113 -9.12 -32.35 -6.54
N THR A 114 -9.21 -33.67 -6.51
CA THR A 114 -8.34 -34.53 -7.31
C THR A 114 -8.96 -34.69 -8.68
N VAL A 115 -8.29 -34.21 -9.72
CA VAL A 115 -8.78 -34.25 -11.11
C VAL A 115 -7.85 -35.09 -11.97
N SER A 116 -8.39 -35.70 -13.03
CA SER A 116 -7.59 -36.42 -14.01
C SER A 116 -7.96 -35.98 -15.42
N LEU A 117 -6.95 -35.70 -16.24
CA LEU A 117 -7.08 -35.29 -17.63
C LEU A 117 -6.42 -36.33 -18.56
N SER A 118 -7.08 -36.66 -19.66
CA SER A 118 -6.51 -37.54 -20.70
C SER A 118 -5.59 -36.82 -21.67
N ALA A 119 -5.72 -35.49 -21.79
CA ALA A 119 -4.91 -34.62 -22.64
C ALA A 119 -4.72 -33.27 -21.95
N PRO A 120 -3.65 -32.51 -22.27
CA PRO A 120 -3.47 -31.16 -21.74
C PRO A 120 -4.63 -30.25 -22.13
N GLY A 121 -5.00 -29.33 -21.24
CA GLY A 121 -6.04 -28.35 -21.53
C GLY A 121 -6.21 -27.34 -20.41
N GLU A 122 -7.03 -26.33 -20.67
CA GLU A 122 -7.34 -25.31 -19.68
C GLU A 122 -8.61 -25.70 -18.95
N THR A 123 -8.53 -25.73 -17.62
CA THR A 123 -9.58 -26.22 -16.73
C THR A 123 -10.10 -25.12 -15.82
N ALA A 124 -11.39 -25.18 -15.48
CA ALA A 124 -11.98 -24.34 -14.44
C ALA A 124 -12.92 -25.18 -13.58
N VAL A 125 -12.92 -24.93 -12.27
CA VAL A 125 -13.81 -25.57 -11.32
C VAL A 125 -15.03 -24.68 -11.14
N PHE A 126 -16.22 -25.22 -11.36
CA PHE A 126 -17.49 -24.54 -11.12
C PHE A 126 -18.05 -25.04 -9.78
N TYR A 127 -18.55 -24.13 -8.95
CA TYR A 127 -19.10 -24.48 -7.64
C TYR A 127 -20.22 -23.51 -7.26
N GLY A 128 -21.41 -24.03 -6.97
CA GLY A 128 -22.60 -23.17 -6.81
C GLY A 128 -22.82 -22.30 -8.05
N GLU A 129 -22.86 -20.98 -7.87
CA GLU A 129 -22.94 -19.97 -8.95
C GLU A 129 -21.58 -19.37 -9.34
N HIS A 130 -20.49 -19.91 -8.80
CA HIS A 130 -19.15 -19.37 -8.95
C HIS A 130 -18.26 -20.29 -9.80
N SER A 131 -17.13 -19.74 -10.24
CA SER A 131 -16.07 -20.49 -10.92
C SER A 131 -14.69 -20.08 -10.42
N SER A 132 -13.76 -21.02 -10.38
CA SER A 132 -12.35 -20.72 -10.15
C SER A 132 -11.74 -20.00 -11.36
N PRO A 133 -10.63 -19.26 -11.17
CA PRO A 133 -9.78 -18.87 -12.29
C PRO A 133 -9.36 -20.10 -13.11
N PRO A 134 -9.24 -19.98 -14.44
CA PRO A 134 -8.74 -21.05 -15.29
C PRO A 134 -7.29 -21.46 -14.96
N GLN A 135 -7.00 -22.74 -15.11
CA GLN A 135 -5.66 -23.31 -14.93
C GLN A 135 -5.33 -24.26 -16.07
N THR A 136 -4.17 -24.04 -16.71
CA THR A 136 -3.66 -24.96 -17.74
C THR A 136 -2.99 -26.16 -17.07
N LEU A 137 -3.51 -27.35 -17.35
CA LEU A 137 -3.02 -28.59 -16.79
C LEU A 137 -2.51 -29.51 -17.90
N ALA A 138 -1.44 -30.26 -17.62
CA ALA A 138 -1.00 -31.35 -18.48
C ALA A 138 -1.92 -32.58 -18.34
N ALA A 139 -1.80 -33.55 -19.24
CA ALA A 139 -2.42 -34.86 -19.04
C ALA A 139 -1.91 -35.51 -17.75
N GLY A 140 -2.76 -36.26 -17.06
CA GLY A 140 -2.45 -36.90 -15.78
C GLY A 140 -3.37 -36.45 -14.64
N THR A 141 -2.95 -36.76 -13.41
CA THR A 141 -3.72 -36.46 -12.19
C THR A 141 -3.15 -35.25 -11.48
N HIS A 142 -4.02 -34.33 -11.06
CA HIS A 142 -3.66 -33.09 -10.39
C HIS A 142 -4.52 -32.87 -9.16
N ILE A 143 -3.99 -32.10 -8.20
CA ILE A 143 -4.76 -31.57 -7.07
C ILE A 143 -5.00 -30.09 -7.33
N LEU A 144 -6.27 -29.70 -7.37
CA LEU A 144 -6.70 -28.32 -7.47
C LEU A 144 -7.22 -27.86 -6.11
N THR A 145 -6.89 -26.63 -5.74
CA THR A 145 -7.39 -25.99 -4.52
C THR A 145 -8.14 -24.71 -4.90
N VAL A 146 -9.36 -24.57 -4.40
CA VAL A 146 -10.23 -23.42 -4.65
C VAL A 146 -10.63 -22.83 -3.30
N PRO A 147 -10.03 -21.70 -2.89
CA PRO A 147 -10.45 -21.03 -1.66
C PRO A 147 -11.85 -20.46 -1.84
N LEU A 148 -12.72 -20.71 -0.86
CA LEU A 148 -14.08 -20.18 -0.82
C LEU A 148 -14.12 -18.94 0.08
N SER A 149 -14.93 -17.95 -0.31
CA SER A 149 -15.09 -16.72 0.48
C SER A 149 -15.81 -16.98 1.80
N ASP A 150 -16.83 -17.86 1.76
CA ASP A 150 -17.68 -18.23 2.89
C ASP A 150 -17.93 -19.75 2.91
N PRO A 151 -18.24 -20.34 4.08
CA PRO A 151 -18.70 -21.73 4.18
C PRO A 151 -19.86 -22.02 3.21
N PRO A 152 -19.70 -22.98 2.28
CA PRO A 152 -20.74 -23.26 1.31
C PRO A 152 -21.95 -23.93 1.98
N THR A 153 -23.14 -23.66 1.45
CA THR A 153 -24.31 -24.47 1.80
C THR A 153 -24.16 -25.85 1.16
N LEU A 154 -24.36 -26.91 1.94
CA LEU A 154 -24.30 -28.29 1.45
C LEU A 154 -25.72 -28.86 1.24
N PRO A 155 -25.95 -29.63 0.16
CA PRO A 155 -24.95 -30.08 -0.80
C PRO A 155 -24.52 -29.01 -1.80
N LEU A 156 -23.22 -28.91 -2.07
CA LEU A 156 -22.63 -27.95 -3.00
C LEU A 156 -22.48 -28.61 -4.38
N PRO A 157 -23.09 -28.09 -5.45
CA PRO A 157 -22.82 -28.59 -6.79
C PRO A 157 -21.41 -28.20 -7.20
N VAL A 158 -20.64 -29.15 -7.74
CA VAL A 158 -19.26 -28.95 -8.20
C VAL A 158 -19.12 -29.55 -9.60
N GLY A 159 -18.49 -28.80 -10.50
CA GLY A 159 -18.26 -29.18 -11.88
C GLY A 159 -16.82 -28.90 -12.32
N LEU A 160 -16.33 -29.68 -13.28
CA LEU A 160 -15.04 -29.49 -13.93
C LEU A 160 -15.26 -29.17 -15.40
N GLY A 161 -14.97 -27.94 -15.80
CA GLY A 161 -14.95 -27.56 -17.21
C GLY A 161 -13.58 -27.71 -17.83
N LEU A 162 -13.56 -28.01 -19.12
CA LEU A 162 -12.36 -28.07 -19.94
C LEU A 162 -12.59 -27.27 -21.22
N ARG A 163 -11.55 -26.56 -21.66
CA ARG A 163 -11.46 -26.03 -23.03
C ARG A 163 -10.06 -26.28 -23.60
N ALA A 164 -9.96 -26.31 -24.92
CA ALA A 164 -8.67 -26.41 -25.59
C ALA A 164 -7.79 -25.20 -25.21
N GLY A 165 -6.52 -25.45 -24.86
CA GLY A 165 -5.61 -24.40 -24.41
C GLY A 165 -5.44 -23.30 -25.47
N GLY A 166 -5.66 -22.04 -25.09
CA GLY A 166 -5.54 -20.88 -25.99
C GLY A 166 -6.73 -20.66 -26.93
N ALA A 167 -7.81 -21.44 -26.83
CA ALA A 167 -9.01 -21.24 -27.65
C ALA A 167 -9.91 -20.12 -27.10
N ALA A 168 -10.38 -19.24 -27.99
CA ALA A 168 -11.47 -18.31 -27.69
C ALA A 168 -12.79 -19.10 -27.59
N GLY A 169 -13.37 -19.20 -26.39
CA GLY A 169 -14.61 -19.95 -26.17
C GLY A 169 -14.90 -20.26 -24.69
N GLY A 170 -16.13 -20.70 -24.43
CA GLY A 170 -16.58 -21.13 -23.10
C GLY A 170 -16.05 -22.51 -22.70
N PHE A 171 -16.09 -22.82 -21.41
CA PHE A 171 -15.75 -24.14 -20.90
C PHE A 171 -16.85 -25.15 -21.22
N ILE A 172 -16.44 -26.37 -21.62
CA ILE A 172 -17.35 -27.50 -21.76
C ILE A 172 -17.26 -28.31 -20.48
N LEU A 173 -18.38 -28.45 -19.77
CA LEU A 173 -18.48 -29.26 -18.55
C LEU A 173 -18.14 -30.72 -18.88
N GLN A 174 -17.13 -31.27 -18.21
CA GLN A 174 -16.64 -32.63 -18.43
C GLN A 174 -17.18 -33.63 -17.40
N ASP A 175 -17.21 -33.20 -16.13
CA ASP A 175 -17.66 -34.02 -15.01
C ASP A 175 -18.27 -33.12 -13.95
N ASP A 176 -19.25 -33.63 -13.20
CA ASP A 176 -19.99 -32.87 -12.20
C ASP A 176 -20.60 -33.77 -11.12
N GLY A 177 -21.15 -33.14 -10.10
CA GLY A 177 -21.80 -33.82 -8.99
C GLY A 177 -22.03 -32.89 -7.81
N TRP A 178 -22.29 -33.49 -6.66
CA TRP A 178 -22.65 -32.79 -5.43
C TRP A 178 -21.75 -33.22 -4.29
N LEU A 179 -21.14 -32.24 -3.62
CA LEU A 179 -20.44 -32.45 -2.37
C LEU A 179 -21.44 -32.39 -1.22
N HIS A 180 -21.60 -33.49 -0.50
CA HIS A 180 -22.43 -33.57 0.71
C HIS A 180 -21.55 -33.55 1.97
N THR A 181 -22.17 -33.38 3.14
CA THR A 181 -21.50 -33.56 4.44
C THR A 181 -20.90 -34.96 4.62
N THR A 182 -21.49 -35.97 3.98
CA THR A 182 -21.01 -37.36 3.98
C THR A 182 -19.98 -37.67 2.89
N GLY A 183 -19.63 -36.68 2.06
CA GLY A 183 -18.67 -36.83 0.96
C GLY A 183 -19.23 -36.56 -0.44
N TRP A 184 -18.36 -36.68 -1.43
CA TRP A 184 -18.61 -36.43 -2.84
C TRP A 184 -19.52 -37.47 -3.51
N ARG A 185 -20.49 -37.02 -4.30
CA ARG A 185 -21.35 -37.86 -5.15
C ARG A 185 -21.38 -37.33 -6.58
N ARG A 186 -20.75 -38.07 -7.49
CA ARG A 186 -20.74 -37.74 -8.94
C ARG A 186 -22.14 -37.90 -9.56
N SER A 187 -22.48 -37.02 -10.50
CA SER A 187 -23.69 -37.12 -11.34
C SER A 187 -23.66 -38.37 -12.23
N ARG A 188 -24.85 -38.90 -12.57
CA ARG A 188 -24.97 -40.12 -13.40
C ARG A 188 -24.78 -39.88 -14.90
N ASN A 189 -24.96 -38.64 -15.35
CA ASN A 189 -24.88 -38.26 -16.76
C ASN A 189 -23.54 -37.60 -17.04
N LEU A 190 -22.57 -38.38 -17.53
CA LEU A 190 -21.25 -37.87 -17.90
C LEU A 190 -21.35 -37.10 -19.23
N SER A 191 -20.91 -35.85 -19.27
CA SER A 191 -20.85 -35.05 -20.51
C SER A 191 -19.47 -35.02 -21.16
N GLY A 192 -18.38 -35.40 -20.48
CA GLY A 192 -17.03 -35.34 -21.03
C GLY A 192 -16.15 -36.57 -20.79
N ALA A 193 -15.40 -36.97 -21.81
CA ALA A 193 -14.46 -38.10 -21.74
C ALA A 193 -13.03 -37.67 -21.34
N GLN A 194 -12.71 -36.37 -21.37
CA GLN A 194 -11.34 -35.89 -21.35
C GLN A 194 -10.85 -35.41 -19.98
N ALA A 195 -11.76 -35.08 -19.06
CA ALA A 195 -11.40 -34.73 -17.69
C ALA A 195 -12.41 -35.31 -16.69
N ARG A 196 -11.93 -35.68 -15.49
CA ARG A 196 -12.76 -36.29 -14.43
C ARG A 196 -12.43 -35.75 -13.05
N LEU A 197 -13.46 -35.60 -12.22
CA LEU A 197 -13.38 -35.31 -10.79
C LEU A 197 -13.27 -36.61 -9.99
N LEU A 198 -12.07 -37.00 -9.57
CA LEU A 198 -11.82 -38.25 -8.86
C LEU A 198 -12.18 -38.17 -7.37
N LYS A 199 -11.93 -37.03 -6.75
CA LYS A 199 -12.21 -36.76 -5.34
C LYS A 199 -12.51 -35.28 -5.16
N VAL A 200 -13.48 -34.97 -4.31
CA VAL A 200 -13.80 -33.60 -3.91
C VAL A 200 -13.97 -33.59 -2.40
N THR A 201 -13.25 -32.71 -1.72
CA THR A 201 -13.29 -32.54 -0.27
C THR A 201 -13.34 -31.07 0.12
N LEU A 202 -14.04 -30.78 1.20
CA LEU A 202 -14.01 -29.47 1.84
C LEU A 202 -13.14 -29.59 3.10
N SER A 203 -12.09 -28.77 3.18
CA SER A 203 -11.24 -28.63 4.35
C SER A 203 -11.26 -27.18 4.85
N GLY A 204 -10.76 -26.95 6.06
CA GLY A 204 -10.42 -25.60 6.50
C GLY A 204 -9.01 -25.25 6.02
N SER A 205 -8.84 -24.06 5.45
CA SER A 205 -7.53 -23.43 5.32
C SER A 205 -7.51 -22.15 6.15
N LEU A 206 -6.35 -21.77 6.66
CA LEU A 206 -6.22 -20.47 7.31
C LEU A 206 -6.01 -19.42 6.23
N LYS A 207 -7.00 -18.54 6.03
CA LYS A 207 -6.85 -17.35 5.21
C LYS A 207 -6.46 -16.20 6.13
N ARG A 208 -5.34 -15.54 5.79
CA ARG A 208 -4.96 -14.28 6.44
C ARG A 208 -5.47 -13.13 5.60
N THR A 209 -6.26 -12.26 6.20
CA THR A 209 -6.62 -10.96 5.63
C THR A 209 -5.92 -9.89 6.43
N SER A 210 -5.23 -8.99 5.73
CA SER A 210 -4.44 -7.94 6.34
C SER A 210 -4.99 -6.57 5.93
N GLU A 211 -5.24 -5.72 6.91
CA GLU A 211 -5.68 -4.34 6.68
C GLU A 211 -4.67 -3.39 7.33
N PHE A 212 -4.20 -2.43 6.56
CA PHE A 212 -3.27 -1.41 6.99
C PHE A 212 -4.03 -0.14 7.35
N HIS A 213 -3.93 0.31 8.59
CA HIS A 213 -4.63 1.50 9.09
C HIS A 213 -3.65 2.63 9.36
N LEU A 214 -4.00 3.83 8.92
CA LEU A 214 -3.33 5.08 9.27
C LEU A 214 -4.31 5.94 10.06
N ASP A 215 -3.96 6.27 11.30
CA ASP A 215 -4.77 7.07 12.20
C ASP A 215 -4.29 8.52 12.21
N PHE A 216 -5.18 9.47 11.97
CA PHE A 216 -4.88 10.91 11.93
C PHE A 216 -5.46 11.64 13.14
N ALA A 217 -4.81 12.74 13.55
CA ALA A 217 -5.24 13.57 14.67
C ALA A 217 -6.51 14.40 14.37
N SER A 218 -6.85 14.52 13.09
CA SER A 218 -7.99 15.25 12.55
C SER A 218 -8.60 14.44 11.40
N ALA A 219 -9.58 15.01 10.70
CA ALA A 219 -10.12 14.41 9.48
C ALA A 219 -8.98 13.94 8.56
N ALA A 220 -9.09 12.70 8.11
CA ALA A 220 -8.12 12.06 7.25
C ALA A 220 -8.08 12.80 5.91
N PRO A 221 -6.88 13.11 5.40
CA PRO A 221 -6.75 13.81 4.14
C PRO A 221 -7.17 12.90 2.98
N ALA A 222 -7.61 13.52 1.88
CA ALA A 222 -7.92 12.82 0.65
C ALA A 222 -6.62 12.31 0.00
N LEU A 223 -6.24 11.07 0.32
CA LEU A 223 -5.04 10.40 -0.17
C LEU A 223 -5.39 9.14 -0.95
N SER A 224 -4.44 8.69 -1.75
CA SER A 224 -4.44 7.40 -2.43
C SER A 224 -3.38 6.50 -1.81
N ALA A 225 -3.57 5.18 -1.94
CA ALA A 225 -2.58 4.19 -1.56
C ALA A 225 -2.22 3.33 -2.77
N TRP A 226 -0.96 2.93 -2.85
CA TRP A 226 -0.47 2.04 -3.91
C TRP A 226 0.68 1.17 -3.42
N LYS A 227 0.90 0.09 -4.15
CA LYS A 227 1.97 -0.88 -3.94
C LYS A 227 2.35 -1.46 -5.30
N ASP A 228 3.65 -1.52 -5.59
CA ASP A 228 4.17 -2.05 -6.87
C ASP A 228 3.45 -1.44 -8.09
N GLU A 229 3.32 -0.10 -8.10
CA GLU A 229 2.61 0.69 -9.13
C GLU A 229 1.09 0.44 -9.23
N THR A 230 0.54 -0.44 -8.41
CA THR A 230 -0.89 -0.77 -8.40
C THR A 230 -1.61 0.04 -7.33
N LEU A 231 -2.65 0.77 -7.73
CA LEU A 231 -3.55 1.46 -6.80
C LEU A 231 -4.31 0.46 -5.93
N LEU A 232 -4.32 0.72 -4.63
CA LEU A 232 -5.01 -0.09 -3.64
C LEU A 232 -6.35 0.57 -3.27
N PRO A 233 -7.43 -0.21 -3.10
CA PRO A 233 -8.67 0.31 -2.55
C PRO A 233 -8.42 0.89 -1.16
N LEU A 234 -8.79 2.15 -0.99
CA LEU A 234 -8.65 2.88 0.27
C LEU A 234 -10.03 3.26 0.79
N ARG A 235 -10.25 3.02 2.08
CA ARG A 235 -11.47 3.41 2.80
C ARG A 235 -11.13 4.44 3.87
N THR A 236 -12.10 5.28 4.23
CA THR A 236 -11.96 6.21 5.36
C THR A 236 -13.21 6.21 6.23
N ASP A 237 -13.03 6.34 7.55
CA ASP A 237 -14.11 6.45 8.54
C ASP A 237 -14.13 7.82 9.25
N GLY A 238 -13.49 8.83 8.65
CA GLY A 238 -13.36 10.16 9.20
C GLY A 238 -11.92 10.47 9.56
N THR A 239 -11.33 9.80 10.55
CA THR A 239 -9.94 10.05 10.99
C THR A 239 -8.98 8.91 10.67
N ARG A 240 -9.47 7.76 10.20
CA ARG A 240 -8.64 6.64 9.76
C ARG A 240 -8.69 6.47 8.26
N LEU A 241 -7.56 6.10 7.66
CA LEU A 241 -7.49 5.50 6.33
C LEU A 241 -7.19 4.01 6.49
N SER A 242 -7.93 3.16 5.79
CA SER A 242 -7.74 1.71 5.79
C SER A 242 -7.49 1.19 4.38
N VAL A 243 -6.46 0.35 4.24
CA VAL A 243 -6.03 -0.23 2.97
C VAL A 243 -5.96 -1.74 3.12
N GLU A 244 -6.66 -2.46 2.27
CA GLU A 244 -6.58 -3.91 2.25
C GLU A 244 -5.29 -4.36 1.54
N LEU A 245 -4.53 -5.26 2.17
CA LEU A 245 -3.28 -5.78 1.65
C LEU A 245 -3.41 -7.26 1.31
N THR A 246 -3.07 -7.61 0.07
CA THR A 246 -3.00 -8.99 -0.41
C THR A 246 -1.76 -9.73 0.09
N ASP A 247 -0.69 -8.99 0.38
CA ASP A 247 0.53 -9.49 1.01
C ASP A 247 1.28 -8.32 1.71
N THR A 248 2.27 -8.67 2.53
CA THR A 248 3.02 -7.73 3.37
C THR A 248 4.50 -7.61 2.98
N GLN A 249 4.91 -8.09 1.81
CA GLN A 249 6.33 -8.17 1.43
C GLN A 249 6.89 -6.83 0.94
N ASN A 250 6.12 -6.09 0.14
CA ASN A 250 6.56 -4.82 -0.42
C ASN A 250 5.97 -3.61 0.32
N PRO A 251 6.63 -2.45 0.26
CA PRO A 251 6.15 -1.24 0.88
C PRO A 251 4.78 -0.80 0.36
N VAL A 252 3.99 -0.22 1.25
CA VAL A 252 2.75 0.49 0.92
C VAL A 252 3.06 1.97 0.94
N HIS A 253 2.74 2.64 -0.15
CA HIS A 253 2.88 4.07 -0.31
C HIS A 253 1.51 4.73 -0.17
N VAL A 254 1.45 5.83 0.57
CA VAL A 254 0.24 6.63 0.76
C VAL A 254 0.57 8.08 0.42
N GLY A 255 -0.24 8.72 -0.41
CA GLY A 255 0.07 10.05 -0.89
C GLY A 255 -0.95 10.61 -1.87
N GLU A 256 -0.62 11.74 -2.49
CA GLU A 256 -1.50 12.42 -3.44
C GLU A 256 -1.34 11.81 -4.84
N ALA A 257 -2.46 11.47 -5.48
CA ALA A 257 -2.47 11.12 -6.90
C ALA A 257 -2.71 12.39 -7.72
N HIS A 258 -1.87 12.64 -8.72
CA HIS A 258 -2.06 13.74 -9.66
C HIS A 258 -2.83 13.27 -10.90
N PRO A 259 -3.65 14.14 -11.52
CA PRO A 259 -4.42 13.80 -12.72
C PRO A 259 -3.56 13.38 -13.93
N ASP A 260 -2.27 13.74 -13.94
CA ASP A 260 -1.30 13.38 -14.98
C ASP A 260 -0.64 12.01 -14.76
N GLY A 261 -1.12 11.24 -13.77
CA GLY A 261 -0.61 9.91 -13.43
C GLY A 261 0.62 9.92 -12.54
N ARG A 262 1.12 11.08 -12.10
CA ARG A 262 2.19 11.16 -11.12
C ARG A 262 1.66 10.95 -9.71
N TYR A 263 2.48 10.34 -8.87
CA TYR A 263 2.16 10.14 -7.46
C TYR A 263 3.12 10.90 -6.56
N ALA A 264 2.55 11.40 -5.48
CA ALA A 264 3.22 12.18 -4.48
C ALA A 264 3.20 11.44 -3.15
N VAL A 265 4.15 10.52 -2.94
CA VAL A 265 4.32 9.74 -1.68
C VAL A 265 4.46 10.66 -0.46
N ILE A 266 3.51 10.61 0.47
CA ILE A 266 3.58 11.34 1.74
C ILE A 266 4.10 10.41 2.85
N TYR A 267 3.64 9.16 2.82
CA TYR A 267 4.08 8.14 3.76
C TYR A 267 4.46 6.87 2.99
N SER A 268 5.49 6.19 3.48
CA SER A 268 5.94 4.91 2.96
C SER A 268 6.16 3.98 4.14
N PHE A 269 5.50 2.82 4.13
CA PHE A 269 5.57 1.86 5.21
C PHE A 269 5.93 0.49 4.69
N LEU A 270 6.82 -0.20 5.39
CA LEU A 270 6.98 -1.64 5.23
C LEU A 270 6.04 -2.32 6.25
N PRO A 271 4.99 -3.03 5.79
CA PRO A 271 4.09 -3.74 6.70
C PRO A 271 4.86 -4.81 7.48
N ASN A 272 4.57 -4.94 8.78
CA ASN A 272 5.15 -5.96 9.63
C ASN A 272 4.03 -6.81 10.21
N ILE A 273 4.06 -8.11 9.94
CA ILE A 273 2.99 -9.02 10.33
C ILE A 273 3.02 -9.39 11.82
N ASP A 274 4.18 -9.22 12.44
CA ASP A 274 4.43 -9.60 13.84
C ASP A 274 4.59 -8.37 14.75
N GLY A 275 4.30 -7.16 14.25
CA GLY A 275 4.49 -5.94 15.02
C GLY A 275 4.08 -4.65 14.30
N ALA A 276 4.57 -3.52 14.81
CA ALA A 276 4.32 -2.22 14.19
C ALA A 276 5.00 -2.13 12.82
N PRO A 277 4.34 -1.50 11.83
CA PRO A 277 4.95 -1.26 10.52
C PRO A 277 6.17 -0.34 10.64
N SER A 278 7.20 -0.62 9.86
CA SER A 278 8.38 0.23 9.80
C SER A 278 8.12 1.39 8.85
N VAL A 279 8.41 2.61 9.30
CA VAL A 279 8.34 3.75 8.39
C VAL A 279 9.61 3.83 7.57
N LEU A 280 9.46 3.97 6.27
CA LEU A 280 10.56 4.09 5.34
C LEU A 280 10.84 5.56 5.05
N PRO A 281 12.12 5.95 4.95
CA PRO A 281 12.44 7.27 4.41
C PRO A 281 11.85 7.38 3.00
N LEU A 282 11.28 8.56 2.70
CA LEU A 282 10.87 8.86 1.34
C LEU A 282 12.14 8.95 0.50
N GLY A 283 12.26 8.07 -0.51
CA GLY A 283 13.29 8.22 -1.54
C GLY A 283 13.08 9.52 -2.31
N GLU A 284 14.17 10.08 -2.87
CA GLU A 284 14.13 11.26 -3.75
C GLU A 284 13.21 11.06 -4.96
#